data_AF-A0A525CZ55-F1
#
_entry.id   AF-A0A525CZ55-F1
#
_cell.length_a   1.000
_cell.length_b   1.000
_cell.length_c   1.000
_cell.angle_alpha   90.00
_cell.angle_beta   90.00
_cell.angle_gamma   90.00
#
_symmetry.space_group_name_H-M   'P 1'
#
loop_
_entity.id
_entity.type
_entity.pdbx_description
1 polymer ?
#
loop_
_entity_poly.entity_id
_entity_poly.type
_entity_poly.pdbx_seq_one_letter_code
_entity_poly.pdbx_strand_id
1 'polypeptide(L)'
;MLDAMGVEVIFLAFALDVAFGDPSWLPHPIVYMGRAIGFSEKQWRKQIRNERLAGTCFALTLILSTFLVSWGLIELCRWIHPLVATGCEVLLLFFCLSARSLEEAAMAVAKAMKTDGLPAARKQLAMIVGR
;
A
#
# COMPACT_ATOMS: atom_id res chain seq x y z
N MET A 1 6.26 26.98 -8.79
CA MET A 1 4.78 26.73 -8.82
C MET A 1 4.44 25.25 -8.67
N LEU A 2 5.28 24.30 -9.12
CA LEU A 2 5.13 22.86 -8.84
C LEU A 2 5.38 22.49 -7.36
N ASP A 3 6.21 23.25 -6.63
CA ASP A 3 6.67 22.86 -5.29
C ASP A 3 5.64 23.09 -4.17
N ALA A 4 4.76 24.09 -4.31
CA ALA A 4 3.74 24.39 -3.29
C ALA A 4 2.58 23.39 -3.33
N MET A 5 2.13 23.02 -4.52
CA MET A 5 1.00 22.09 -4.70
C MET A 5 1.36 20.67 -4.20
N GLY A 6 2.61 20.24 -4.38
CA GLY A 6 3.04 18.91 -3.92
C GLY A 6 3.00 18.77 -2.40
N VAL A 7 3.43 19.81 -1.67
CA VAL A 7 3.44 19.80 -0.20
C VAL A 7 2.01 19.79 0.37
N GLU A 8 1.10 20.59 -0.21
CA GLU A 8 -0.31 20.63 0.19
C GLU A 8 -0.99 19.26 0.02
N VAL A 9 -0.74 18.57 -1.11
CA VAL A 9 -1.27 17.23 -1.37
C VAL A 9 -0.79 16.22 -0.33
N ILE A 10 0.48 16.27 0.07
CA ILE A 10 1.03 15.38 1.11
C ILE A 10 0.36 15.65 2.45
N PHE A 11 0.22 16.92 2.85
CA PHE A 11 -0.45 17.28 4.10
C PHE A 11 -1.92 16.86 4.10
N LEU A 12 -2.63 17.05 2.98
CA LEU A 12 -4.02 16.60 2.83
C LEU A 12 -4.15 15.08 2.91
N ALA A 13 -3.31 14.34 2.19
CA ALA A 13 -3.29 12.87 2.23
C ALA A 13 -2.98 12.35 3.64
N PHE A 14 -2.01 12.95 4.32
CA PHE A 14 -1.67 12.60 5.70
C PHE A 14 -2.78 12.95 6.69
N ALA A 15 -3.41 14.13 6.56
CA ALA A 15 -4.54 14.51 7.39
C ALA A 15 -5.73 13.56 7.19
N LEU A 16 -5.96 13.11 5.95
CA LEU A 16 -6.97 12.09 5.64
C LEU A 16 -6.61 10.74 6.27
N ASP A 17 -5.36 10.28 6.20
CA ASP A 17 -4.89 9.03 6.85
C ASP A 17 -5.09 9.09 8.36
N VAL A 18 -4.73 10.20 9.00
CA VAL A 18 -4.98 10.36 10.44
C VAL A 18 -6.48 10.38 10.76
N ALA A 19 -7.31 11.04 9.96
CA ALA A 19 -8.75 11.17 10.21
C ALA A 19 -9.54 9.88 9.96
N PHE A 20 -9.27 9.20 8.84
CA PHE A 20 -10.03 8.05 8.37
C PHE A 20 -9.32 6.70 8.62
N GLY A 21 -8.00 6.71 8.81
CA GLY A 21 -7.18 5.50 8.82
C GLY A 21 -7.31 4.72 7.51
N ASP A 22 -7.26 3.39 7.60
CA ASP A 22 -7.68 2.47 6.53
C ASP A 22 -9.06 1.90 6.84
N PRO A 23 -10.15 2.46 6.30
CA PRO A 23 -11.47 1.92 6.54
C PRO A 23 -11.59 0.54 5.87
N SER A 24 -11.94 -0.49 6.64
CA SER A 24 -12.04 -1.87 6.17
C SER A 24 -13.09 -2.11 5.05
N TRP A 25 -13.94 -1.11 4.78
CA TRP A 25 -14.98 -1.13 3.74
C TRP A 25 -14.51 -0.57 2.39
N LEU A 26 -13.39 0.15 2.33
CA LEU A 26 -12.86 0.67 1.06
C LEU A 26 -12.07 -0.43 0.33
N PRO A 27 -12.27 -0.61 -0.99
CA PRO A 27 -11.48 -1.54 -1.80
C PRO A 27 -10.03 -1.02 -1.87
N HIS A 28 -9.21 -1.45 -0.92
CA HIS A 28 -7.85 -0.95 -0.75
C HIS A 28 -6.93 -1.54 -1.83
N PRO A 29 -6.32 -0.71 -2.70
CA PRO A 29 -5.50 -1.18 -3.83
C PRO A 29 -4.38 -2.15 -3.40
N ILE A 30 -3.79 -1.92 -2.24
CA ILE A 30 -2.69 -2.73 -1.68
C ILE A 30 -3.12 -4.18 -1.41
N VAL A 31 -4.38 -4.41 -1.03
CA VAL A 31 -4.90 -5.78 -0.84
C VAL A 31 -4.94 -6.53 -2.17
N TYR A 32 -5.33 -5.85 -3.25
CA TYR A 32 -5.32 -6.43 -4.59
C TYR A 32 -3.90 -6.68 -5.09
N MET A 33 -2.96 -5.78 -4.80
CA MET A 33 -1.53 -6.00 -5.09
C MET A 33 -1.01 -7.24 -4.37
N GLY A 34 -1.28 -7.40 -3.07
CA GLY A 34 -0.89 -8.59 -2.31
C GLY A 34 -1.46 -9.89 -2.89
N ARG A 35 -2.71 -9.88 -3.35
CA ARG A 35 -3.33 -11.03 -4.04
C ARG A 35 -2.68 -11.29 -5.40
N ALA A 36 -2.42 -10.25 -6.18
CA ALA A 36 -1.76 -10.35 -7.48
C ALA A 36 -0.33 -10.90 -7.34
N ILE A 37 0.40 -10.47 -6.31
CA ILE A 37 1.73 -10.98 -5.96
C ILE A 37 1.65 -12.47 -5.60
N GLY A 38 0.79 -12.85 -4.65
CA GLY A 38 0.68 -14.25 -4.22
C GLY A 38 0.23 -15.21 -5.33
N PHE A 39 -0.54 -14.72 -6.32
CA PHE A 39 -0.89 -15.50 -7.52
C PHE A 39 0.30 -15.58 -8.50
N SER A 40 0.92 -14.45 -8.80
CA SER A 40 1.97 -14.36 -9.82
C SER A 40 3.27 -15.04 -9.36
N GLU A 41 3.64 -14.94 -8.09
CA GLU A 41 4.83 -15.61 -7.54
C GLU A 41 4.75 -17.14 -7.76
N LYS A 42 3.58 -17.74 -7.51
CA LYS A 42 3.35 -19.19 -7.72
C LYS A 42 3.51 -19.59 -9.18
N GLN A 43 3.16 -18.71 -10.11
CA GLN A 43 3.27 -18.97 -11.54
C GLN A 43 4.73 -18.85 -12.01
N TRP A 44 5.44 -17.82 -11.55
CA TRP A 44 6.83 -17.56 -11.92
C TRP A 44 7.79 -18.62 -11.36
N ARG A 45 7.56 -19.08 -10.12
CA ARG A 45 8.31 -20.20 -9.51
C ARG A 45 8.16 -21.52 -10.25
N LYS A 46 7.04 -21.75 -10.94
CA LYS A 46 6.83 -22.95 -11.77
C LYS A 46 7.56 -22.89 -13.10
N GLN A 47 7.78 -21.68 -13.64
CA GLN A 47 8.33 -21.50 -14.99
C GLN A 47 9.86 -21.30 -15.00
N ILE A 48 10.45 -20.74 -13.94
CA ILE A 48 11.87 -20.39 -13.91
C ILE A 48 12.57 -21.13 -12.78
N ARG A 49 13.56 -21.96 -13.12
CA ARG A 49 14.31 -22.80 -12.17
C ARG A 49 15.26 -22.00 -11.25
N ASN A 50 15.61 -20.78 -11.63
CA ASN A 50 16.46 -19.88 -10.84
C ASN A 50 15.60 -18.85 -10.10
N GLU A 51 15.37 -19.11 -8.81
CA GLU A 51 14.56 -18.29 -7.91
C GLU A 51 14.98 -16.81 -7.89
N ARG A 52 16.29 -16.52 -7.98
CA ARG A 52 16.79 -15.13 -7.96
C ARG A 52 16.42 -14.35 -9.22
N LEU A 53 16.52 -14.98 -10.39
CA LEU A 53 16.13 -14.35 -11.65
C LEU A 53 14.62 -14.19 -11.73
N ALA A 54 13.87 -15.21 -11.31
CA ALA A 54 12.41 -15.15 -11.26
C ALA A 54 11.91 -14.01 -10.36
N GLY A 55 12.49 -13.90 -9.15
CA GLY A 55 12.15 -12.83 -8.21
C GLY A 55 12.50 -11.44 -8.73
N THR A 56 13.68 -11.25 -9.32
CA THR A 56 14.08 -9.94 -9.87
C THR A 56 13.19 -9.50 -11.03
N CYS A 57 12.93 -10.38 -12.00
CA CYS A 57 12.07 -10.06 -13.13
C CYS A 57 10.62 -9.79 -12.69
N PHE A 58 10.12 -10.56 -11.72
CA PHE A 58 8.80 -10.33 -11.14
C PHE A 58 8.74 -8.95 -10.44
N ALA A 59 9.71 -8.62 -9.60
CA ALA A 59 9.78 -7.34 -8.91
C ALA A 59 9.83 -6.16 -9.89
N LEU A 60 10.68 -6.24 -10.92
CA LEU A 60 10.76 -5.21 -11.96
C LEU A 60 9.44 -5.03 -12.70
N THR A 61 8.78 -6.14 -13.06
CA THR A 61 7.48 -6.11 -13.76
C THR A 61 6.41 -5.48 -12.87
N LEU A 62 6.40 -5.81 -11.58
CA LEU A 62 5.44 -5.28 -10.62
C LEU A 62 5.64 -3.77 -10.39
N ILE A 63 6.88 -3.33 -10.20
CA ILE A 63 7.22 -1.91 -10.03
C ILE A 63 6.82 -1.12 -11.27
N LEU A 64 7.22 -1.59 -12.46
CA LEU A 64 6.95 -0.90 -13.71
C LEU A 64 5.46 -0.84 -14.03
N SER A 65 4.72 -1.94 -13.85
CA SER A 65 3.28 -1.97 -14.05
C SER A 65 2.54 -1.05 -13.08
N THR A 66 2.92 -1.05 -11.81
CA THR A 66 2.35 -0.14 -10.80
C THR A 66 2.60 1.31 -11.19
N PHE A 67 3.82 1.66 -11.57
CA PHE A 67 4.17 3.01 -11.99
C PHE A 67 3.35 3.45 -13.21
N LEU A 68 3.28 2.61 -14.26
CA LEU A 68 2.54 2.92 -15.48
C LEU A 68 1.05 3.08 -15.24
N VAL A 69 0.44 2.23 -14.39
CA VAL A 69 -0.98 2.33 -14.04
C VAL A 69 -1.26 3.60 -13.26
N SER A 70 -0.48 3.91 -12.22
CA SER A 70 -0.67 5.12 -11.42
C SER A 70 -0.43 6.39 -12.23
N TRP A 71 0.62 6.42 -13.05
CA TRP A 71 0.91 7.55 -13.93
C TRP A 71 -0.18 7.74 -14.98
N GLY A 72 -0.61 6.67 -15.65
CA GLY A 72 -1.68 6.73 -16.64
C GLY A 72 -3.02 7.16 -16.05
N LEU A 73 -3.33 6.75 -14.81
CA LEU A 73 -4.53 7.17 -14.11
C LEU A 73 -4.52 8.68 -13.83
N ILE A 74 -3.40 9.22 -13.31
CA ILE A 74 -3.26 10.65 -13.03
C ILE A 74 -3.34 11.46 -14.33
N GLU A 75 -2.67 11.01 -15.40
CA GLU A 75 -2.70 11.70 -16.69
C GLU A 75 -4.11 11.72 -17.27
N LEU A 76 -4.83 10.60 -17.21
CA LEU A 76 -6.23 10.54 -17.64
C LEU A 76 -7.12 11.50 -16.84
N CYS A 77 -6.94 11.58 -15.51
CA CYS A 77 -7.64 12.53 -14.67
C CYS A 77 -7.31 13.99 -15.05
N ARG A 78 -6.06 14.26 -15.43
CA ARG A 78 -5.61 15.59 -15.87
C ARG A 78 -6.28 16.03 -17.17
N TRP A 79 -6.53 15.10 -18.08
CA TRP A 79 -7.28 15.36 -19.32
C TRP A 79 -8.74 15.73 -19.06
N ILE A 80 -9.33 15.23 -17.98
CA ILE A 80 -10.71 15.56 -17.59
C ILE A 80 -10.75 16.93 -16.88
N HIS A 81 -9.99 17.08 -15.79
CA HIS A 81 -9.93 18.33 -15.04
C HIS A 81 -8.73 18.36 -14.06
N PRO A 82 -8.00 19.49 -13.91
CA PRO A 82 -6.88 19.60 -12.98
C PRO A 82 -7.22 19.26 -11.52
N LEU A 83 -8.37 19.69 -11.02
CA LEU A 83 -8.82 19.35 -9.65
C LEU A 83 -9.05 17.83 -9.45
N VAL A 84 -9.50 17.11 -10.48
CA VAL A 84 -9.72 15.66 -10.40
C VAL A 84 -8.37 14.94 -10.34
N ALA A 85 -7.37 15.42 -11.08
CA ALA A 85 -6.00 14.92 -10.97
C ALA A 85 -5.44 15.10 -9.56
N THR A 86 -5.59 16.29 -8.96
CA THR A 86 -5.16 16.55 -7.58
C THR A 86 -5.88 15.63 -6.57
N GLY A 87 -7.20 15.43 -6.71
CA GLY A 87 -7.95 14.49 -5.88
C GLY A 87 -7.44 13.05 -6.01
N CYS A 88 -7.12 12.62 -7.23
CA CYS A 88 -6.54 11.29 -7.48
C CYS A 88 -5.15 11.14 -6.86
N GLU A 89 -4.30 12.16 -6.94
CA GLU A 89 -2.96 12.17 -6.31
C GLU A 89 -3.09 12.06 -4.78
N VAL A 90 -3.98 12.84 -4.16
CA VAL A 90 -4.27 12.76 -2.72
C VAL A 90 -4.74 11.37 -2.34
N LEU A 91 -5.66 10.76 -3.10
CA LEU A 91 -6.17 9.41 -2.82
C LEU A 91 -5.09 8.33 -2.97
N LEU A 92 -4.25 8.40 -4.00
CA LEU A 92 -3.14 7.47 -4.17
C LEU A 92 -2.13 7.60 -3.03
N LEU A 93 -1.79 8.82 -2.61
CA LEU A 93 -0.92 9.06 -1.47
C LEU A 93 -1.54 8.64 -0.14
N PHE A 94 -2.84 8.87 0.03
CA PHE A 94 -3.60 8.37 1.18
C PHE A 94 -3.48 6.85 1.30
N PHE A 95 -3.55 6.09 0.20
CA PHE A 95 -3.31 4.65 0.27
C PHE A 95 -1.85 4.28 0.56
N CYS A 96 -0.89 5.12 0.19
CA CYS A 96 0.53 4.90 0.53
C CYS A 96 0.85 5.21 2.00
N LEU A 97 0.12 6.13 2.62
CA LEU A 97 0.26 6.54 4.01
C LEU A 97 -0.68 5.70 4.88
N SER A 98 -0.13 4.87 5.76
CA SER A 98 -0.88 3.96 6.63
C SER A 98 -0.50 4.16 8.11
N ALA A 99 -0.24 5.40 8.51
CA ALA A 99 0.34 5.70 9.82
C ALA A 99 -0.61 5.29 10.95
N ARG A 100 -1.90 5.61 10.82
CA ARG A 100 -2.90 5.26 11.83
C ARG A 100 -3.17 3.76 11.89
N SER A 101 -3.31 3.09 10.75
CA SER A 101 -3.53 1.64 10.73
C SER A 101 -2.31 0.87 11.26
N LEU A 102 -1.09 1.36 11.00
CA LEU A 102 0.14 0.84 11.60
C LEU A 102 0.19 1.04 13.12
N GLU A 103 -0.22 2.20 13.62
CA GLU A 103 -0.32 2.47 15.05
C GLU A 103 -1.29 1.49 15.73
N GLU A 104 -2.49 1.33 15.18
CA GLU A 104 -3.51 0.40 15.70
C GLU A 104 -2.97 -1.04 15.76
N ALA A 105 -2.27 -1.48 14.70
CA ALA A 105 -1.66 -2.79 14.65
C ALA A 105 -0.53 -2.96 15.69
N ALA A 106 0.35 -1.97 15.83
CA ALA A 106 1.43 -1.98 16.81
C ALA A 106 0.89 -2.01 18.25
N MET A 107 -0.16 -1.22 18.52
CA MET A 107 -0.82 -1.18 19.83
C MET A 107 -1.53 -2.49 20.15
N ALA A 108 -2.08 -3.20 19.16
CA ALA A 108 -2.64 -4.53 19.35
C ALA A 108 -1.56 -5.54 19.79
N VAL A 109 -0.36 -5.50 19.20
CA VAL A 109 0.78 -6.33 19.61
C VAL A 109 1.21 -6.00 21.04
N ALA A 110 1.35 -4.71 21.36
CA ALA A 110 1.74 -4.25 22.69
C ALA A 110 0.72 -4.66 23.76
N LYS A 111 -0.58 -4.59 23.45
CA LYS A 111 -1.66 -5.05 24.33
C LYS A 111 -1.57 -6.55 24.56
N ALA A 112 -1.49 -7.34 23.48
CA ALA A 112 -1.37 -8.81 23.57
C ALA A 112 -0.14 -9.26 24.39
N MET A 113 0.98 -8.54 24.27
CA MET A 113 2.18 -8.81 25.09
C MET A 113 1.93 -8.58 26.58
N LYS A 114 1.16 -7.55 26.94
CA LYS A 114 0.85 -7.20 28.34
C LYS A 114 -0.21 -8.12 28.96
N THR A 115 -1.22 -8.54 28.19
CA THR A 115 -2.34 -9.35 28.71
C THR A 115 -2.11 -10.85 28.60
N ASP A 116 -1.57 -11.31 27.48
CA ASP A 116 -1.58 -12.73 27.08
C ASP A 116 -0.16 -13.31 26.85
N GLY A 117 0.86 -12.46 27.02
CA GLY A 117 2.26 -12.83 26.94
C GLY A 117 2.81 -13.02 25.52
N LEU A 118 4.05 -13.53 25.47
CA LEU A 118 4.83 -13.63 24.23
C LEU A 118 4.15 -14.43 23.10
N PRO A 119 3.48 -15.58 23.34
CA PRO A 119 2.85 -16.34 22.27
C PRO A 119 1.74 -15.55 21.55
N ALA A 120 0.91 -14.83 22.30
CA ALA A 120 -0.16 -14.00 21.75
C ALA A 120 0.40 -12.78 21.00
N ALA A 121 1.42 -12.13 21.55
CA ALA A 121 2.11 -11.03 20.86
C ALA A 121 2.70 -11.48 19.52
N ARG A 122 3.32 -12.67 19.45
CA ARG A 122 3.86 -13.22 18.19
C ARG A 122 2.76 -13.50 17.16
N LYS A 123 1.61 -14.00 17.60
CA LYS A 123 0.46 -14.20 16.72
C LYS A 123 -0.03 -12.87 16.13
N GLN A 124 -0.10 -11.83 16.95
CA GLN A 124 -0.54 -10.51 16.49
C GLN A 124 0.50 -9.83 15.60
N LEU A 125 1.79 -10.01 15.90
CA LEU A 125 2.89 -9.51 15.08
C LEU A 125 2.87 -10.14 13.68
N ALA A 126 2.59 -11.44 13.58
CA ALA A 126 2.50 -12.13 12.29
C ALA A 126 1.45 -11.51 11.36
N MET A 127 0.37 -10.92 11.92
CA MET A 127 -0.65 -10.23 11.12
C MET A 127 -0.13 -8.94 10.44
N ILE A 128 0.98 -8.36 10.94
CA ILE A 128 1.60 -7.14 10.41
C ILE A 128 2.61 -7.46 9.31
N VAL A 129 3.50 -8.42 9.55
CA VAL A 129 4.64 -8.75 8.66
C VAL A 129 4.30 -9.71 7.53
N GLY A 130 3.10 -10.30 7.52
CA GLY A 130 2.63 -11.14 6.42
C GLY A 130 2.11 -12.50 6.89
N ARG A 131 1.05 -12.94 6.21
CA ARG A 131 0.36 -14.22 6.35
C ARG A 131 0.98 -15.31 5.49
#